data_AF-A0A967VQC0-F1
#
_entry.id   AF-A0A967VQC0-F1
#
_cell.length_a   1.000
_cell.length_b   1.000
_cell.length_c   1.000
_cell.angle_alpha   90.00
_cell.angle_beta   90.00
_cell.angle_gamma   90.00
#
_symmetry.space_group_name_H-M   'P 1'
#
loop_
_entity.id
_entity.type
_entity.pdbx_description
1 polymer ?
#
loop_
_entity_poly.entity_id
_entity_poly.type
_entity_poly.pdbx_seq_one_letter_code
_entity_poly.pdbx_strand_id
1 'polypeptide(L)'
;PVFEEPGESPRSRPELAERFPLILTCTKSLWFCETQHRNVASLRTRMPDPQVELHPETARARGVAAGDWVRLETPHGGVRARAKFNSSLDPQVVCGQHGWWQSVRRARPPRLPAVRPGQR
;
A
#
# COMPACT_ATOMS: atom_id res chain seq x y z
N PRO A 1 -3.05 33.98 7.15
CA PRO A 1 -2.87 32.62 7.70
C PRO A 1 -1.40 32.43 8.08
N VAL A 2 -1.11 31.77 9.20
CA VAL A 2 0.25 31.42 9.61
C VAL A 2 0.41 29.91 9.41
N PHE A 3 1.58 29.49 8.90
CA PHE A 3 1.89 28.08 8.77
C PHE A 3 2.26 27.50 10.14
N GLU A 4 1.65 26.37 10.49
CA GLU A 4 2.03 25.56 11.65
C GLU A 4 2.48 24.18 11.17
N GLU A 5 3.59 23.71 11.72
CA GLU A 5 4.16 22.42 11.37
C GLU A 5 3.27 21.27 11.88
N PRO A 6 3.08 20.17 11.13
CA PRO A 6 2.30 19.03 11.60
C PRO A 6 2.85 18.46 12.93
N GLY A 7 1.94 18.05 13.82
CA GLY A 7 2.32 17.55 15.15
C GLY A 7 3.17 16.28 15.15
N GLU A 8 3.09 15.45 14.09
CA GLU A 8 3.89 14.23 13.91
C GLU A 8 4.79 14.36 12.66
N SER A 9 5.61 15.41 12.61
CA SER A 9 6.63 15.61 11.57
C SER A 9 8.04 15.40 12.11
N PRO A 10 9.04 15.14 11.24
CA PRO A 10 10.44 15.05 11.67
C PRO A 10 10.97 16.30 12.36
N ARG A 11 10.36 17.47 12.13
CA ARG A 11 10.72 18.73 12.80
C ARG A 11 10.07 18.88 14.16
N SER A 12 8.78 18.53 14.27
CA SER A 12 8.03 18.64 15.52
C SER A 12 8.40 17.56 16.54
N ARG A 13 8.76 16.36 16.07
CA ARG A 13 9.02 15.16 16.90
C ARG A 13 10.27 14.41 16.41
N PRO A 14 11.48 14.97 16.56
CA PRO A 14 12.72 14.36 16.07
C PRO A 14 12.98 12.97 16.67
N GLU A 15 12.56 12.73 17.91
CA GLU A 15 12.70 11.43 18.58
C GLU A 15 11.82 10.34 17.95
N LEU A 16 10.68 10.71 17.34
CA LEU A 16 9.90 9.77 16.53
C LEU A 16 10.58 9.50 15.19
N ALA A 17 11.23 10.49 14.60
CA ALA A 17 11.93 10.36 13.32
C ALA A 17 13.15 9.42 13.39
N GLU A 18 13.78 9.26 14.55
CA GLU A 18 14.82 8.26 14.77
C GLU A 18 14.30 6.83 14.56
N ARG A 19 13.06 6.56 14.99
CA ARG A 19 12.42 5.24 14.86
C ARG A 19 11.63 5.08 13.56
N PHE A 20 10.99 6.16 13.11
CA PHE A 20 10.13 6.22 11.93
C PHE A 20 10.62 7.32 10.98
N PRO A 21 11.73 7.09 10.24
CA PRO A 21 12.39 8.14 9.46
C PRO A 21 11.70 8.50 8.14
N LEU A 22 10.60 7.83 7.79
CA LEU A 22 9.89 8.03 6.53
C LEU A 22 8.57 8.77 6.77
N ILE A 23 8.26 9.71 5.87
CA ILE A 23 7.00 10.44 5.87
C ILE A 23 5.95 9.61 5.13
N LEU A 24 4.82 9.37 5.79
CA LEU A 24 3.70 8.64 5.19
C LEU A 24 2.71 9.61 4.54
N THR A 25 2.43 9.38 3.27
CA THR A 25 1.27 9.97 2.57
C THR A 25 0.36 8.85 2.07
N CYS A 26 -0.85 9.17 1.60
CA CYS A 26 -1.73 8.18 0.99
C CYS A 26 -2.35 8.65 -0.32
N THR A 27 -2.65 7.68 -1.18
CA THR A 27 -3.30 7.93 -2.47
C THR A 27 -4.55 7.06 -2.64
N LYS A 28 -5.51 7.60 -3.37
CA LYS A 28 -6.72 6.88 -3.77
C LYS A 28 -6.46 6.07 -5.02
N SER A 29 -7.03 4.88 -5.06
CA SER A 29 -6.98 4.02 -6.24
C SER A 29 -7.86 4.58 -7.35
N LEU A 30 -7.38 4.56 -8.60
CA LEU A 30 -8.20 4.87 -9.77
C LEU A 30 -9.30 3.81 -10.02
N TRP A 31 -9.13 2.60 -9.48
CA TRP A 31 -10.06 1.49 -9.68
C TRP A 31 -11.19 1.39 -8.65
N PHE A 32 -11.07 2.06 -7.50
CA PHE A 32 -11.97 1.84 -6.36
C PHE A 32 -12.46 3.19 -5.84
N CYS A 33 -13.70 3.21 -5.34
CA CYS A 33 -14.24 4.35 -4.61
C CYS A 33 -14.02 4.09 -3.11
N GLU A 34 -12.96 4.66 -2.54
CA GLU A 34 -12.53 4.41 -1.16
C GLU A 34 -12.40 2.90 -0.85
N THR A 35 -13.27 2.36 0.01
CA THR A 35 -13.31 0.96 0.42
C THR A 35 -14.23 0.09 -0.46
N GLN A 36 -14.99 0.71 -1.36
CA GLN A 36 -16.05 0.06 -2.16
C GLN A 36 -15.49 -0.66 -3.41
N HIS A 37 -16.33 -1.49 -4.02
CA HIS A 37 -16.08 -2.21 -5.28
C HIS A 37 -14.93 -3.22 -5.26
N ARG A 38 -14.31 -3.48 -4.10
CA ARG A 38 -13.23 -4.47 -3.94
C ARG A 38 -13.69 -5.92 -4.14
N ASN A 39 -15.01 -6.18 -4.10
CA ASN A 39 -15.63 -7.46 -4.41
C ASN A 39 -15.82 -7.70 -5.92
N VAL A 40 -15.71 -6.67 -6.76
CA VAL A 40 -15.88 -6.80 -8.21
C VAL A 40 -14.66 -7.48 -8.81
N ALA A 41 -14.84 -8.69 -9.37
CA ALA A 41 -13.74 -9.55 -9.82
C ALA A 41 -12.82 -8.89 -10.88
N SER A 42 -13.40 -8.14 -11.83
CA SER A 42 -12.65 -7.45 -12.87
C SER A 42 -11.73 -6.36 -12.29
N LEU A 43 -12.18 -5.62 -11.28
CA LEU A 43 -11.38 -4.60 -10.59
C LEU A 43 -10.36 -5.24 -9.64
N ARG A 44 -10.73 -6.32 -8.95
CA ARG A 44 -9.83 -7.10 -8.09
C ARG A 44 -8.63 -7.65 -8.87
N THR A 45 -8.84 -8.08 -10.10
CA THR A 45 -7.78 -8.58 -10.98
C THR A 45 -6.77 -7.49 -11.35
N ARG A 46 -7.21 -6.23 -11.46
CA ARG A 46 -6.32 -5.08 -11.73
C ARG A 46 -5.42 -4.72 -10.56
N MET A 47 -5.86 -4.98 -9.33
CA MET A 47 -5.06 -4.77 -8.12
C MET A 47 -5.30 -5.90 -7.10
N PRO A 48 -4.54 -7.00 -7.22
CA PRO A 48 -4.74 -8.23 -6.45
C PRO A 48 -4.21 -8.16 -5.00
N ASP A 49 -3.32 -7.22 -4.70
CA ASP A 49 -2.74 -7.05 -3.37
C ASP A 49 -2.76 -5.56 -2.98
N PRO A 50 -2.80 -5.23 -1.67
CA PRO A 50 -2.53 -3.87 -1.22
C PRO A 50 -1.12 -3.46 -1.62
N GLN A 51 -0.92 -2.21 -2.02
CA GLN A 51 0.38 -1.69 -2.44
C GLN A 51 0.85 -0.53 -1.56
N VAL A 52 2.17 -0.44 -1.40
CA VAL A 52 2.85 0.73 -0.87
C VAL A 52 3.90 1.16 -1.86
N GLU A 53 3.90 2.44 -2.21
CA GLU A 53 4.87 3.01 -3.14
C GLU A 53 6.06 3.60 -2.39
N LEU A 54 7.25 3.35 -2.91
CA LEU A 54 8.51 3.82 -2.35
C LEU A 54 9.51 4.14 -3.46
N HIS A 55 10.41 5.08 -3.18
CA HIS A 55 11.52 5.38 -4.08
C HIS A 55 12.48 4.18 -4.20
N PRO A 56 13.02 3.86 -5.39
CA PRO A 56 13.94 2.74 -5.57
C PRO A 56 15.17 2.78 -4.66
N GLU A 57 15.71 3.96 -4.36
CA GLU A 57 16.86 4.09 -3.46
C GLU A 57 16.52 3.71 -2.02
N THR A 58 15.36 4.17 -1.54
CA THR A 58 14.82 3.87 -0.21
C THR A 58 14.54 2.39 -0.05
N ALA A 59 14.05 1.74 -1.12
CA ALA A 59 13.86 0.30 -1.19
C ALA A 59 15.20 -0.44 -1.10
N ARG A 60 16.18 -0.05 -1.92
CA ARG A 60 17.51 -0.67 -1.97
C ARG A 60 18.25 -0.54 -0.63
N ALA A 61 18.20 0.63 0.00
CA ALA A 61 18.78 0.86 1.32
C ALA A 61 18.19 -0.04 2.41
N ARG A 62 16.98 -0.57 2.20
CA ARG A 62 16.27 -1.47 3.11
C ARG A 62 16.23 -2.92 2.63
N GLY A 63 16.93 -3.27 1.55
CA GLY A 63 16.94 -4.62 0.98
C GLY A 63 15.58 -5.08 0.45
N VAL A 64 14.71 -4.16 0.03
CA VAL A 64 13.37 -4.46 -0.50
C VAL A 64 13.44 -4.53 -2.02
N ALA A 65 12.91 -5.60 -2.63
CA ALA A 65 12.70 -5.71 -4.07
C ALA A 65 11.28 -5.27 -4.48
N ALA A 66 11.13 -4.94 -5.76
CA ALA A 66 9.82 -4.63 -6.32
C ALA A 66 8.90 -5.87 -6.24
N GLY A 67 7.70 -5.69 -5.70
CA GLY A 67 6.74 -6.75 -5.48
C GLY A 67 6.93 -7.50 -4.15
N ASP A 68 7.91 -7.18 -3.33
CA ASP A 68 8.06 -7.84 -2.02
C ASP A 68 6.92 -7.49 -1.06
N TRP A 69 6.58 -8.44 -0.19
CA TRP A 69 5.73 -8.14 0.95
C TRP A 69 6.53 -7.38 2.00
N VAL A 70 6.12 -6.15 2.26
CA VAL A 70 6.70 -5.30 3.30
C VAL A 70 5.68 -5.01 4.39
N ARG A 71 6.17 -4.67 5.58
CA ARG A 71 5.36 -4.15 6.68
C ARG A 71 5.64 -2.66 6.80
N LEU A 72 4.60 -1.85 6.67
CA LEU A 72 4.62 -0.43 6.96
C LEU A 72 4.16 -0.24 8.41
N GLU A 73 4.97 0.41 9.23
CA GLU A 73 4.69 0.66 10.64
C GLU A 73 4.71 2.16 10.93
N THR A 74 3.81 2.60 11.79
CA THR A 74 3.73 3.94 12.36
C THR A 74 3.61 3.82 13.87
N PRO A 75 3.71 4.91 14.65
CA PRO A 75 3.45 4.87 16.09
C PRO A 75 2.06 4.30 16.46
N HIS A 76 1.10 4.38 15.54
CA HIS A 76 -0.30 4.03 15.77
C HIS A 76 -0.68 2.62 15.29
N GLY A 77 0.22 1.92 14.58
CA GLY A 77 -0.05 0.58 14.08
C GLY A 77 0.73 0.23 12.83
N GLY A 78 0.27 -0.77 12.08
CA GLY A 78 0.94 -1.16 10.85
C GLY A 78 0.09 -1.99 9.91
N VAL A 79 0.54 -2.07 8.67
CA VAL A 79 -0.13 -2.79 7.57
C VAL A 79 0.89 -3.55 6.74
N ARG A 80 0.45 -4.64 6.10
CA ARG A 80 1.26 -5.39 5.12
C ARG A 80 0.81 -5.05 3.71
N ALA A 81 1.76 -4.72 2.85
CA ALA A 81 1.51 -4.35 1.46
C ALA A 81 2.64 -4.85 0.55
N ARG A 82 2.37 -4.91 -0.75
CA ARG A 82 3.36 -5.17 -1.79
C ARG A 82 4.12 -3.89 -2.12
N ALA A 83 5.44 -3.97 -2.13
CA ALA A 83 6.32 -2.89 -2.54
C ALA A 83 6.12 -2.59 -4.04
N LYS A 84 5.86 -1.32 -4.37
CA LYS A 84 5.83 -0.83 -5.75
C LYS A 84 6.81 0.33 -5.86
N PHE A 85 7.72 0.26 -6.82
CA PHE A 85 8.71 1.31 -6.98
C PHE A 85 8.11 2.49 -7.75
N ASN A 86 8.38 3.69 -7.24
CA ASN A 86 7.99 4.94 -7.87
C ASN A 86 9.15 5.94 -7.73
N SER A 87 9.88 6.17 -8.82
CA SER A 87 11.02 7.10 -8.87
C SER A 87 10.62 8.58 -8.84
N SER A 88 9.32 8.89 -8.94
CA SER A 88 8.80 10.26 -8.82
C SER A 88 8.51 10.65 -7.37
N LEU A 89 8.60 9.71 -6.41
CA LEU A 89 8.49 10.00 -4.98
C LEU A 89 9.81 10.52 -4.44
N ASP A 90 9.72 11.44 -3.47
CA ASP A 90 10.88 11.80 -2.66
C ASP A 90 11.41 10.56 -1.90
N PRO A 91 12.72 10.32 -1.80
CA PRO A 91 13.29 9.19 -1.07
C PRO A 91 12.87 9.09 0.41
N GLN A 92 12.47 10.19 1.03
CA GLN A 92 11.99 10.22 2.41
C GLN A 92 10.48 9.92 2.53
N VAL A 93 9.76 9.81 1.41
CA VAL A 93 8.32 9.63 1.37
C VAL A 93 7.93 8.22 0.95
N VAL A 94 6.93 7.67 1.65
CA VAL A 94 6.23 6.45 1.25
C VAL A 94 4.75 6.75 1.04
N CYS A 95 4.17 6.20 -0.02
CA CYS A 95 2.75 6.40 -0.33
C CYS A 95 1.96 5.11 -0.09
N GLY A 96 1.17 5.11 0.97
CA GLY A 96 0.26 4.01 1.30
C GLY A 96 -1.01 4.05 0.46
N GLN A 97 -1.49 2.89 0.03
CA GLN A 97 -2.78 2.79 -0.62
C GLN A 97 -3.94 3.01 0.38
N HIS A 98 -4.88 3.90 0.02
CA HIS A 98 -6.10 4.10 0.79
C HIS A 98 -7.16 2.99 0.60
N GLY A 99 -7.96 2.75 1.64
CA GLY A 99 -9.23 2.01 1.56
C GLY A 99 -9.12 0.49 1.55
N TRP A 100 -7.97 -0.10 1.90
CA TRP A 100 -7.79 -1.56 1.91
C TRP A 100 -8.17 -2.18 3.26
N TRP A 101 -9.35 -2.82 3.34
CA TRP A 101 -9.85 -3.43 4.58
C TRP A 101 -9.68 -4.95 4.66
N GLN A 102 -9.43 -5.62 3.54
CA GLN A 102 -9.35 -7.07 3.50
C GLN A 102 -8.05 -7.55 4.13
N SER A 103 -8.15 -8.38 5.16
CA SER A 103 -7.01 -9.08 5.73
C SER A 103 -6.37 -9.99 4.68
N VAL A 104 -5.04 -10.06 4.70
CA VAL A 104 -4.26 -10.90 3.78
C VAL A 104 -4.39 -12.37 4.22
N ARG A 105 -5.59 -12.96 4.10
CA ARG A 105 -5.72 -14.41 3.92
C ARG A 105 -5.74 -14.62 2.42
N ARG A 106 -4.70 -15.29 1.89
CA ARG A 106 -4.58 -15.67 0.49
C ARG A 106 -5.93 -16.25 0.05
N ALA A 107 -6.70 -15.47 -0.70
CA ALA A 107 -7.99 -15.91 -1.20
C ALA A 107 -7.68 -17.08 -2.13
N ARG A 108 -8.12 -18.28 -1.75
CA ARG A 108 -8.18 -19.41 -2.68
C ARG A 108 -8.94 -18.90 -3.90
N PRO A 109 -8.39 -19.04 -5.13
CA PRO A 109 -9.11 -18.57 -6.31
C PRO A 109 -10.52 -19.19 -6.31
N PRO A 110 -11.56 -18.41 -6.67
CA PRO A 110 -12.90 -18.95 -6.77
C PRO A 110 -12.83 -20.16 -7.71
N ARG A 111 -13.34 -21.32 -7.25
CA ARG A 111 -13.52 -22.46 -8.13
C ARG A 111 -14.54 -22.02 -9.17
N LEU A 112 -14.09 -21.75 -10.39
CA LEU A 112 -15.00 -21.63 -11.52
C LEU A 112 -15.82 -22.94 -11.56
N PRO A 113 -17.16 -22.88 -11.70
CA PRO A 113 -17.92 -24.08 -11.95
C PRO A 113 -17.35 -24.73 -13.20
N ALA A 114 -17.03 -26.02 -13.13
CA ALA A 114 -16.53 -26.77 -14.26
C ALA A 114 -17.55 -26.64 -15.40
N VAL A 115 -17.18 -25.92 -16.46
CA VAL A 115 -17.94 -25.92 -17.70
C VAL A 115 -17.89 -27.36 -18.21
N ARG A 116 -19.00 -28.10 -18.10
CA ARG A 116 -19.12 -29.42 -18.70
C ARG A 116 -19.03 -29.23 -20.22
N PRO A 117 -18.10 -29.87 -20.93
CA PRO A 117 -18.11 -29.86 -22.38
C PRO A 117 -19.34 -30.67 -22.84
N GLY A 118 -20.26 -30.05 -23.59
CA GLY A 118 -21.27 -30.80 -24.35
C GLY A 118 -22.73 -30.65 -23.92
N GLN A 119 -23.27 -29.43 -23.93
CA GLN A 119 -24.69 -29.22 -24.18
C GLN A 119 -24.82 -28.28 -25.38
N ARG A 120 -24.99 -28.89 -26.56
CA ARG A 120 -25.55 -28.29 -27.77
C ARG A 120 -26.88 -28.97 -28.01
#